data_AF-A0A229RF45-F1
#
_entry.id   AF-A0A229RF45-F1
#
_cell.length_a   1.000
_cell.length_b   1.000
_cell.length_c   1.000
_cell.angle_alpha   90.00
_cell.angle_beta   90.00
_cell.angle_gamma   90.00
#
_symmetry.space_group_name_H-M   'P 1'
#
loop_
_entity.id
_entity.type
_entity.pdbx_description
1 polymer ?
#
loop_
_entity_poly.entity_id
_entity_poly.type
_entity_poly.pdbx_seq_one_letter_code
_entity_poly.pdbx_strand_id
1 'polypeptide(L)' 'MRITVFRRLMADEFGPGRAETLSRDHVFGELGGRTVEQALDSGTSAKDVWRAVCDAFEVPPERR' A
#
# COMPACT_ATOMS: atom_id res chain seq x y z
N MET A 1 0.37 11.32 4.80
CA MET A 1 0.93 10.23 5.63
C MET A 1 2.39 10.03 5.26
N ARG A 2 3.28 9.75 6.22
CA ARG A 2 4.70 9.47 5.92
C ARG A 2 4.89 8.00 5.49
N ILE A 3 5.82 7.73 4.57
CA ILE A 3 6.11 6.37 4.06
C ILE A 3 6.41 5.38 5.19
N THR A 4 7.10 5.81 6.24
CA THR A 4 7.40 4.96 7.40
C THR A 4 6.14 4.48 8.12
N VAL A 5 5.08 5.29 8.16
CA VAL A 5 3.79 4.91 8.77
C VAL A 5 3.06 3.93 7.87
N PHE A 6 3.02 4.18 6.56
CA PHE A 6 2.46 3.26 5.57
C PHE A 6 3.08 1.86 5.67
N ARG A 7 4.42 1.79 5.69
CA ARG A 7 5.14 0.51 5.81
C ARG A 7 4.82 -0.22 7.10
N ARG A 8 4.59 0.52 8.20
CA ARG A 8 4.16 -0.07 9.47
C ARG A 8 2.75 -0.63 9.38
N LEU A 9 1.80 0.09 8.79
CA LEU A 9 0.42 -0.38 8.60
C LEU A 9 0.37 -1.62 7.69
N MET A 10 1.13 -1.62 6.59
CA MET A 10 1.28 -2.78 5.73
C MET A 10 1.84 -3.99 6.48
N ALA A 11 2.87 -3.80 7.31
CA ALA A 11 3.46 -4.86 8.10
C ALA A 11 2.53 -5.35 9.22
N ASP A 12 1.66 -4.48 9.77
CA ASP A 12 0.67 -4.84 10.79
C ASP A 12 -0.46 -5.69 10.19
N GLU A 13 -0.96 -5.32 9.01
CA GLU A 13 -2.04 -6.06 8.34
C GLU A 13 -1.57 -7.34 7.64
N PHE A 14 -0.48 -7.27 6.87
CA PHE A 14 -0.05 -8.37 6.02
C PHE A 14 1.15 -9.14 6.59
N GLY A 15 1.81 -8.61 7.63
CA GLY A 15 3.09 -9.12 8.11
C GLY A 15 4.28 -8.56 7.32
N PRO A 16 5.46 -8.41 7.94
CA PRO A 16 6.60 -7.70 7.34
C PRO A 16 7.12 -8.34 6.05
N GLY A 17 7.18 -9.67 5.96
CA GLY A 17 7.66 -10.36 4.76
C GLY A 17 6.70 -10.23 3.57
N ARG A 18 5.40 -10.46 3.82
CA ARG A 18 4.38 -10.37 2.77
C ARG A 18 4.17 -8.92 2.33
N ALA A 19 4.18 -7.96 3.26
CA ALA A 19 4.04 -6.53 2.97
C ALA A 19 5.08 -6.01 1.98
N GLU A 20 6.34 -6.45 2.10
CA GLU A 20 7.42 -6.05 1.21
C GLU A 20 7.21 -6.59 -0.21
N THR A 21 6.93 -7.89 -0.34
CA THR A 21 6.56 -8.51 -1.63
C THR A 21 5.34 -7.84 -2.24
N LEU A 22 4.29 -7.59 -1.46
CA LEU A 22 3.07 -6.96 -1.96
C LEU A 22 3.34 -5.54 -2.47
N SER A 23 4.23 -4.80 -1.81
CA SER A 23 4.60 -3.45 -2.24
C SER A 23 5.39 -3.43 -3.56
N ARG A 24 6.12 -4.51 -3.87
CA ARG A 24 7.01 -4.60 -5.03
C ARG A 24 6.39 -5.31 -6.22
N ASP A 25 5.65 -6.38 -5.97
CA ASP A 25 5.17 -7.33 -6.98
C ASP A 25 3.68 -7.17 -7.27
N HIS A 26 2.89 -6.64 -6.33
CA HIS A 26 1.45 -6.50 -6.53
C HIS A 26 1.12 -5.19 -7.25
N VAL A 27 0.42 -5.32 -8.37
CA VAL A 27 -0.04 -4.20 -9.18
C VAL A 27 -1.46 -3.83 -8.79
N PHE A 28 -1.67 -2.56 -8.43
CA PHE A 28 -2.97 -2.05 -8.04
C PHE A 28 -3.62 -1.32 -9.22
N GLY A 29 -4.84 -1.72 -9.56
CA GLY A 29 -5.65 -1.07 -10.60
C GLY A 29 -5.91 0.41 -10.26
N GLU A 30 -6.24 0.71 -9.00
CA GLU A 30 -6.48 2.08 -8.53
C GLU A 30 -5.25 3.00 -8.61
N LEU A 31 -4.03 2.44 -8.64
CA LEU A 31 -2.79 3.20 -8.84
C LEU A 31 -2.44 3.39 -10.33
N GLY A 32 -3.39 3.09 -11.21
CA GLY A 32 -3.22 3.12 -12.66
C GLY A 32 -2.43 1.92 -13.18
N GLY A 33 -2.60 0.75 -12.57
CA GLY A 33 -1.87 -0.45 -12.95
C GLY A 33 -0.39 -0.40 -12.56
N ARG A 34 -0.09 0.16 -11.37
CA ARG A 34 1.26 0.27 -10.82
C ARG A 34 1.39 -0.45 -9.49
N THR A 35 2.61 -0.84 -9.15
CA THR A 35 2.94 -1.33 -7.81
C THR A 35 3.03 -0.17 -6.83
N VAL A 36 3.03 -0.47 -5.53
CA VAL A 36 3.20 0.54 -4.48
C VAL A 36 4.50 1.33 -4.69
N GLU A 37 5.62 0.63 -4.92
CA GLU A 37 6.91 1.28 -5.10
C GLU A 37 6.93 2.15 -6.37
N GLN A 38 6.33 1.68 -7.47
CA GLN A 38 6.19 2.49 -8.70
C GLN A 38 5.30 3.71 -8.51
N ALA A 39 4.20 3.58 -7.75
CA ALA A 39 3.31 4.69 -7.47
C ALA A 39 4.01 5.73 -6.60
N LEU A 40 4.73 5.30 -5.56
CA LEU A 40 5.54 6.18 -4.70
C LEU A 40 6.64 6.90 -5.50
N ASP A 41 7.34 6.19 -6.39
CA ASP A 41 8.37 6.76 -7.27
C ASP A 41 7.79 7.78 -8.25
N SER A 42 6.57 7.52 -8.75
CA SER A 42 5.82 8.46 -9.60
C SER A 42 5.30 9.70 -8.84
N GLY A 43 5.59 9.83 -7.54
CA GLY A 43 5.16 10.95 -6.71
C GLY A 43 3.77 10.78 -6.08
N THR A 44 3.19 9.58 -6.15
CA THR A 44 1.91 9.28 -5.48
C THR A 44 2.11 9.33 -3.98
N SER A 45 1.19 9.99 -3.28
CA SER A 45 1.25 10.08 -1.83
C SER A 45 1.02 8.72 -1.19
N ALA A 46 1.81 8.39 -0.14
CA ALA A 46 1.63 7.14 0.61
C ALA A 46 0.21 6.96 1.18
N LYS A 47 -0.54 8.05 1.37
CA LYS A 47 -1.94 8.01 1.80
C LYS A 47 -2.87 7.45 0.71
N ASP A 48 -2.69 7.88 -0.55
CA ASP A 48 -3.45 7.37 -1.69
C ASP A 48 -3.09 5.92 -1.97
N VAL A 49 -1.81 5.58 -1.89
CA VAL A 49 -1.34 4.19 -1.97
C VAL A 49 -2.00 3.32 -0.90
N TRP A 50 -2.01 3.76 0.36
CA TRP A 50 -2.67 3.01 1.44
C TRP A 50 -4.16 2.86 1.19
N ARG A 51 -4.83 3.88 0.68
CA ARG A 51 -6.24 3.82 0.35
C ARG A 51 -6.51 2.76 -0.73
N ALA A 52 -5.71 2.73 -1.79
CA ALA A 52 -5.81 1.73 -2.85
C ALA A 52 -5.56 0.30 -2.33
N VAL A 53 -4.62 0.14 -1.39
CA VAL A 53 -4.41 -1.14 -0.70
C VAL A 53 -5.65 -1.51 0.12
N CYS A 54 -6.19 -0.58 0.91
CA CYS A 54 -7.37 -0.85 1.72
C CYS A 54 -8.59 -1.21 0.86
N ASP A 55 -8.77 -0.58 -0.30
CA ASP A 55 -9.86 -0.88 -1.22
C ASP A 55 -9.68 -2.27 -1.85
N ALA A 56 -8.47 -2.57 -2.36
CA ALA A 56 -8.15 -3.84 -3.01
C ALA A 56 -8.22 -5.06 -2.07
N PHE A 57 -7.93 -4.87 -0.78
CA PHE A 57 -7.94 -5.93 0.23
C PHE A 57 -9.12 -5.84 1.19
N GLU A 58 -10.08 -4.93 0.93
CA GLU A 58 -11.24 -4.68 1.79
C GLU A 58 -10.85 -4.53 3.27
N VAL A 59 -9.75 -3.82 3.53
CA VAL A 59 -9.23 -3.62 4.89
C VAL A 59 -10.29 -2.89 5.72
N PRO A 60 -10.65 -3.42 6.89
CA PRO A 60 -11.75 -2.86 7.67
C PRO A 60 -11.44 -1.41 8.10
N PRO A 61 -12.46 -0.54 8.17
CA PRO A 61 -12.28 0.90 8.40
C PRO A 61 -11.68 1.22 9.78
N GLU A 62 -11.80 0.31 10.74
CA GLU A 62 -11.13 0.38 12.05
C GLU A 62 -9.59 0.32 11.94
N ARG A 63 -9.04 -0.13 10.81
CA ARG A 63 -7.60 -0.26 10.56
C ARG A 63 -7.08 0.61 9.40
N ARG A 64 -7.91 1.49 8.84
CA ARG A 64 -7.57 2.37 7.71
C ARG A 64 -6.96 3.72 8.14
#